data_AF-A0A2A5M9X1-F1
#
_entry.id   AF-A0A2A5M9X1-F1
#
_cell.length_a   1.000
_cell.length_b   1.000
_cell.length_c   1.000
_cell.angle_alpha   90.00
_cell.angle_beta   90.00
_cell.angle_gamma   90.00
#
_symmetry.space_group_name_H-M   'P 1'
#
loop_
_entity.id
_entity.type
_entity.pdbx_description
1 polymer ?
#
loop_
_entity_poly.entity_id
_entity_poly.type
_entity_poly.pdbx_seq_one_letter_code
_entity_poly.pdbx_strand_id
1 'polypeptide(L)'
;MKTIGIIGGMSFESTITYYKTINQAINDKLKSLNSAKILLYSVNFEEIENLQSQDKWQEAAQILTQCAKKLELAGANFIIIATNTMHKVFDEIQQNINIPILHIAK
;
A
#
# COMPACT_ATOMS: atom_id res chain seq x y z
N MET A 1 -9.93 14.29 -7.63
CA MET A 1 -9.56 12.89 -7.32
C MET A 1 -8.58 12.90 -6.15
N LYS A 2 -8.81 12.04 -5.14
CA LYS A 2 -7.91 11.83 -4.00
C LYS A 2 -6.62 11.12 -4.47
N THR A 3 -5.49 11.42 -3.83
CA THR A 3 -4.22 10.72 -4.06
C THR A 3 -4.20 9.42 -3.25
N ILE A 4 -3.94 8.29 -3.90
CA ILE A 4 -3.79 6.98 -3.25
C ILE A 4 -2.33 6.73 -2.89
N GLY A 5 -2.07 6.26 -1.67
CA GLY A 5 -0.82 5.65 -1.27
C GLY A 5 -0.88 4.14 -1.46
N ILE A 6 0.14 3.55 -2.08
CA ILE A 6 0.26 2.10 -2.25
C ILE A 6 1.53 1.66 -1.52
N ILE A 7 1.38 0.74 -0.57
CA ILE A 7 2.49 -0.02 -0.01
C ILE A 7 2.57 -1.33 -0.81
N GLY A 8 3.55 -1.43 -1.69
CA GLY A 8 3.73 -2.54 -2.62
C GLY A 8 5.10 -3.20 -2.49
N GLY A 9 5.46 -4.02 -3.48
CA GLY A 9 6.70 -4.79 -3.48
C GLY A 9 6.61 -6.09 -2.66
N MET A 10 5.41 -6.64 -2.45
CA MET A 10 5.19 -7.87 -1.68
C MET A 10 4.28 -8.90 -2.39
N SER A 11 4.59 -9.31 -3.62
CA SER A 11 5.79 -8.98 -4.42
C SER A 11 5.57 -7.77 -5.36
N PHE A 12 6.59 -7.40 -6.16
CA PHE A 12 6.46 -6.27 -7.08
C PHE A 12 5.54 -6.62 -8.28
N GLU A 13 5.49 -7.89 -8.69
CA GLU A 13 4.67 -8.38 -9.80
C GLU A 13 3.18 -8.14 -9.54
N SER A 14 2.72 -8.38 -8.30
CA SER A 14 1.32 -8.10 -7.92
C SER A 14 1.05 -6.59 -7.90
N THR A 15 2.03 -5.79 -7.47
CA THR A 15 1.94 -4.33 -7.38
C THR A 15 1.74 -3.68 -8.75
N ILE A 16 2.36 -4.23 -9.81
CA ILE A 16 2.14 -3.78 -11.19
C ILE A 16 0.65 -3.87 -11.56
N THR A 17 -0.02 -4.95 -11.15
CA THR A 17 -1.44 -5.16 -11.42
C THR A 17 -2.29 -4.08 -10.75
N TYR A 18 -2.04 -3.76 -9.47
CA TYR A 18 -2.73 -2.68 -8.77
C TYR A 18 -2.58 -1.34 -9.51
N TYR A 19 -1.34 -0.95 -9.83
CA TYR A 19 -1.08 0.30 -10.54
C TYR A 19 -1.83 0.37 -11.88
N LYS A 20 -1.78 -0.71 -12.67
CA LYS A 20 -2.43 -0.79 -13.97
C LYS A 20 -3.95 -0.69 -13.83
N THR A 21 -4.55 -1.51 -12.98
CA THR A 21 -6.01 -1.57 -12.79
C THR A 21 -6.57 -0.25 -12.27
N ILE A 22 -5.89 0.42 -11.33
CA ILE A 22 -6.32 1.71 -10.81
C ILE A 22 -6.32 2.78 -11.91
N ASN A 23 -5.24 2.86 -12.70
CA ASN A 23 -5.16 3.82 -13.79
C ASN A 23 -6.22 3.54 -14.87
N GLN A 24 -6.44 2.28 -15.23
CA GLN A 24 -7.48 1.88 -16.18
C GLN A 24 -8.87 2.30 -15.67
N ALA A 25 -9.20 2.01 -14.41
CA ALA A 25 -10.48 2.40 -13.82
C ALA A 25 -10.71 3.92 -13.81
N ILE A 26 -9.67 4.72 -13.52
CA ILE A 26 -9.76 6.18 -13.60
C ILE A 26 -9.96 6.65 -15.05
N ASN A 27 -9.22 6.09 -16.00
CA ASN A 27 -9.36 6.44 -17.41
C ASN A 27 -10.74 6.05 -17.95
N ASP A 28 -11.26 4.88 -17.59
CA ASP A 28 -12.58 4.42 -18.01
C ASP A 28 -13.70 5.33 -17.48
N LYS A 29 -13.53 5.88 -16.28
CA LYS A 29 -14.53 6.76 -15.65
C LYS A 29 -14.43 8.21 -16.14
N LEU A 30 -13.23 8.76 -16.29
CA LEU A 30 -13.01 10.18 -16.60
C LEU A 30 -12.68 10.45 -18.08
N LYS A 31 -12.37 9.39 -18.85
CA LYS A 31 -12.03 9.40 -20.29
C LYS A 31 -10.78 10.22 -20.63
N SER A 32 -10.46 10.31 -21.93
CA SER A 32 -9.31 11.06 -22.46
C SER A 32 -7.98 10.58 -21.87
N LEU A 33 -7.08 11.49 -21.50
CA LEU A 33 -5.76 11.20 -20.95
C LEU A 33 -5.72 11.24 -19.42
N ASN A 34 -6.85 11.02 -18.74
CA ASN A 34 -6.91 11.00 -17.28
C ASN A 34 -6.21 9.75 -16.73
N SER A 35 -5.35 9.95 -15.72
CA SER A 35 -4.66 8.92 -14.94
C SER A 35 -4.87 9.14 -13.45
N ALA A 36 -4.54 8.14 -12.64
CA ALA A 36 -4.69 8.21 -11.19
C ALA A 36 -3.55 9.01 -10.54
N LYS A 37 -3.84 9.71 -9.42
CA LYS A 37 -2.80 10.31 -8.57
C LYS A 37 -2.30 9.25 -7.58
N ILE A 38 -1.10 8.73 -7.78
CA ILE A 38 -0.55 7.59 -7.02
C ILE A 38 0.79 7.98 -6.39
N LEU A 39 0.95 7.62 -5.12
CA LEU A 39 2.24 7.51 -4.44
C LEU A 39 2.49 6.03 -4.15
N LEU A 40 3.62 5.49 -4.61
CA LEU A 40 3.97 4.09 -4.41
C LEU A 40 5.23 4.00 -3.57
N TYR A 41 5.15 3.31 -2.43
CA TYR A 41 6.31 2.84 -1.70
C TYR A 41 6.47 1.35 -1.98
N SER A 42 7.53 0.98 -2.71
CA SER A 42 7.87 -0.42 -2.97
C SER A 42 8.96 -0.85 -1.98
N VAL A 43 8.65 -1.83 -1.13
CA VAL A 43 9.64 -2.40 -0.20
C VAL A 43 10.54 -3.41 -0.94
N ASN A 44 11.65 -3.76 -0.31
CA ASN A 44 12.40 -4.96 -0.67
C ASN A 44 11.67 -6.18 -0.08
N PHE A 45 11.20 -7.10 -0.94
CA PHE A 45 10.34 -8.18 -0.46
C PHE A 45 11.07 -9.16 0.46
N GLU A 46 12.36 -9.40 0.18
CA GLU A 46 13.21 -10.32 0.94
C GLU A 46 13.25 -9.95 2.43
N GLU A 47 13.29 -8.65 2.74
CA GLU A 47 13.28 -8.16 4.14
C GLU A 47 11.98 -8.50 4.85
N ILE A 48 10.85 -8.36 4.15
CA ILE A 48 9.53 -8.65 4.71
C ILE A 48 9.30 -10.16 4.82
N GLU A 49 9.69 -10.93 3.81
CA GLU A 49 9.54 -12.40 3.80
C GLU A 49 10.34 -13.02 4.94
N ASN A 50 11.59 -12.61 5.14
CA ASN A 50 12.43 -13.11 6.23
C ASN A 50 11.82 -12.85 7.62
N LEU A 51 11.12 -11.73 7.81
CA LEU A 51 10.41 -11.45 9.06
C LEU A 51 9.15 -12.30 9.19
N GLN A 52 8.42 -12.54 8.09
CA GLN A 52 7.24 -13.42 8.11
C GLN A 52 7.62 -14.86 8.45
N SER A 53 8.68 -15.40 7.84
CA SER A 53 9.12 -16.78 8.06
C SER A 53 9.64 -17.04 9.48
N GLN A 54 10.06 -15.98 10.17
CA GLN A 54 10.48 -16.00 11.58
C GLN A 54 9.36 -15.61 12.56
N ASP A 55 8.12 -15.44 12.09
CA ASP A 55 6.97 -14.95 12.88
C ASP A 55 7.20 -13.59 13.56
N LYS A 56 8.12 -12.77 13.03
CA LYS A 56 8.46 -11.43 13.51
C LYS A 56 7.49 -10.37 12.98
N TRP A 57 6.20 -10.59 13.22
CA TRP A 57 5.12 -9.73 12.72
C TRP A 57 5.22 -8.29 13.21
N GLN A 58 5.70 -8.07 14.43
CA GLN A 58 5.90 -6.72 15.00
C GLN A 58 6.94 -5.91 14.20
N GLU A 59 8.06 -6.53 13.85
CA GLU A 59 9.13 -5.88 13.09
C GLU A 59 8.64 -5.55 11.67
N ALA A 60 7.90 -6.47 11.05
CA ALA A 60 7.29 -6.21 9.74
C ALA A 60 6.26 -5.07 9.81
N ALA A 61 5.46 -5.01 10.89
CA ALA A 61 4.51 -3.91 11.14
C ALA A 61 5.22 -2.56 11.26
N GLN A 62 6.37 -2.50 11.94
CA GLN A 62 7.18 -1.29 12.06
C GLN A 62 7.65 -0.80 10.69
N ILE A 63 8.17 -1.69 9.84
CA ILE A 63 8.62 -1.34 8.48
C ILE A 63 7.45 -0.76 7.67
N LEU A 64 6.32 -1.47 7.62
CA LEU A 64 5.17 -1.00 6.84
C LEU A 64 4.55 0.29 7.42
N THR A 65 4.60 0.48 8.74
CA THR A 65 4.19 1.73 9.39
C THR A 65 5.06 2.91 8.94
N GLN A 66 6.37 2.73 8.82
CA GLN A 66 7.25 3.79 8.30
C GLN A 66 6.95 4.09 6.83
N CYS A 67 6.66 3.07 6.01
CA CYS A 67 6.20 3.27 4.64
C CYS A 67 4.90 4.09 4.61
N ALA A 68 3.93 3.75 5.46
CA ALA A 68 2.66 4.44 5.55
C ALA A 68 2.82 5.91 5.95
N LYS A 69 3.63 6.20 6.97
CA LYS A 69 3.96 7.57 7.40
C LYS A 69 4.62 8.39 6.29
N LYS A 70 5.54 7.80 5.52
CA LYS A 70 6.16 8.47 4.36
C LYS A 70 5.14 8.81 3.28
N LEU A 71 4.19 7.91 2.99
CA LEU A 71 3.12 8.16 2.03
C LEU A 71 2.15 9.25 2.52
N GLU A 72 1.79 9.23 3.80
CA GLU A 72 0.98 10.28 4.43
C GLU A 72 1.66 11.65 4.33
N LEU A 73 2.93 11.73 4.73
CA LEU A 73 3.74 12.96 4.64
C LEU A 73 3.89 13.45 3.19
N ALA A 74 3.97 12.54 2.23
CA ALA A 74 4.03 12.88 0.80
C ALA A 74 2.67 13.31 0.21
N GLY A 75 1.58 13.26 0.99
CA GLY A 75 0.26 13.78 0.60
C GLY A 75 -0.72 12.72 0.11
N ALA A 76 -0.55 11.44 0.46
CA ALA A 76 -1.59 10.43 0.27
C ALA A 76 -2.84 10.80 1.09
N ASN A 77 -4.02 10.60 0.51
CA ASN A 77 -5.29 10.82 1.22
C ASN A 77 -5.86 9.55 1.84
N PHE A 78 -5.40 8.38 1.39
CA PHE A 78 -5.70 7.05 1.92
C PHE A 78 -4.64 6.07 1.42
N ILE A 79 -4.52 4.92 2.06
CA ILE A 79 -3.53 3.89 1.73
C ILE A 79 -4.19 2.56 1.37
N ILE A 80 -3.58 1.81 0.46
CA ILE A 80 -3.81 0.37 0.28
C ILE A 80 -2.51 -0.40 0.51
N ILE A 81 -2.65 -1.64 0.97
CA ILE A 81 -1.54 -2.60 1.10
C ILE A 81 -1.69 -3.62 -0.03
N ALA A 82 -0.78 -3.62 -0.99
CA ALA A 82 -0.86 -4.46 -2.20
C ALA A 82 -0.43 -5.92 -1.95
N THR A 83 -0.94 -6.53 -0.88
CA THR A 83 -0.71 -7.94 -0.52
C THR A 83 -1.77 -8.41 0.47
N ASN A 84 -2.17 -9.68 0.41
CA ASN A 84 -3.19 -10.23 1.31
C ASN A 84 -2.61 -10.43 2.71
N THR A 85 -1.45 -11.09 2.80
CA THR A 85 -0.87 -11.55 4.06
C THR A 85 -0.57 -10.40 5.03
N MET A 86 -0.05 -9.27 4.54
CA MET A 86 0.33 -8.15 5.42
C MET A 86 -0.86 -7.39 6.02
N HIS A 87 -2.10 -7.72 5.64
CA HIS A 87 -3.27 -7.23 6.38
C HIS A 87 -3.33 -7.80 7.81
N LYS A 88 -2.54 -8.85 8.14
CA LYS A 88 -2.35 -9.33 9.52
C LYS A 88 -1.88 -8.24 10.49
N VAL A 89 -1.14 -7.25 10.01
CA VAL A 89 -0.63 -6.12 10.82
C VAL A 89 -1.37 -4.81 10.55
N PHE A 90 -2.54 -4.87 9.91
CA PHE A 90 -3.34 -3.70 9.55
C PHE A 90 -3.63 -2.77 10.72
N ASP A 91 -4.11 -3.32 11.85
CA ASP A 91 -4.55 -2.51 12.98
C ASP A 91 -3.39 -1.70 13.56
N GLU A 92 -2.18 -2.27 13.57
CA GLU A 92 -0.99 -1.57 14.03
C GLU A 92 -0.60 -0.41 13.10
N ILE A 93 -0.63 -0.62 11.78
CA ILE A 93 -0.34 0.45 10.83
C ILE A 93 -1.38 1.56 10.95
N GLN A 94 -2.67 1.21 11.00
CA GLN A 94 -3.79 2.17 11.06
C GLN A 94 -3.77 3.02 12.33
N GLN A 95 -3.34 2.46 13.47
CA GLN A 95 -3.19 3.22 14.73
C GLN A 95 -2.07 4.26 14.68
N ASN A 96 -1.13 4.14 13.73
CA ASN A 96 0.08 4.96 13.67
C ASN A 96 0.06 6.03 12.58
N ILE A 97 -1.04 6.17 11.83
CA ILE A 97 -1.24 7.20 10.79
C ILE A 97 -2.63 7.83 10.94
N ASN A 98 -2.83 9.01 10.36
CA ASN A 98 -4.09 9.77 10.47
C ASN A 98 -4.99 9.64 9.24
N ILE A 99 -4.50 9.03 8.16
CA ILE A 99 -5.29 8.75 6.96
C ILE A 99 -5.81 7.30 6.96
N PRO A 100 -6.96 7.02 6.32
CA PRO A 100 -7.53 5.69 6.32
C PRO A 100 -6.71 4.74 5.44
N ILE A 101 -6.59 3.50 5.91
CA ILE A 101 -6.13 2.35 5.12
C ILE A 101 -7.38 1.59 4.67
N LEU A 102 -7.52 1.34 3.37
CA LEU A 102 -8.58 0.47 2.85
C LEU A 102 -8.13 -0.99 2.98
N HIS A 103 -8.82 -1.72 3.86
CA HIS A 103 -8.54 -3.13 4.10
C HIS A 103 -9.08 -3.98 2.93
N ILE A 104 -8.34 -4.99 2.48
CA ILE A 104 -8.74 -5.79 1.31
C ILE A 104 -10.04 -6.60 1.51
N ALA A 105 -10.37 -6.95 2.76
CA ALA A 105 -11.51 -7.82 3.10
C ALA A 105 -12.57 -7.21 4.04
N LYS A 106 -12.45 -5.92 4.40
CA LYS A 106 -13.41 -5.22 5.26
C LYS A 106 -13.91 -3.98 4.53
#